data_AF-A0A7V5S8F3-F1
#
_entry.id   AF-A0A7V5S8F3-F1
#
_cell.length_a   1.000
_cell.length_b   1.000
_cell.length_c   1.000
_cell.angle_alpha   90.00
_cell.angle_beta   90.00
_cell.angle_gamma   90.00
#
_symmetry.space_group_name_H-M   'P 1'
#
loop_
_entity.id
_entity.type
_entity.pdbx_description
1 polymer ?
#
loop_
_entity_poly.entity_id
_entity_poly.type
_entity_poly.pdbx_seq_one_letter_code
_entity_poly.pdbx_strand_id
1 'polypeptide(L)' 'MSKPTHPKVIARRRHRREKLWKLRLKYARATSEAERQRILEKAFKVAPTITREQFLEPLRVRGLL' A
#
# COMPACT_ATOMS: atom_id res chain seq x y z
N MET A 1 -16.38 16.12 6.28
CA MET A 1 -16.69 14.67 6.08
C MET A 1 -16.86 14.03 7.45
N SER A 2 -18.04 13.47 7.75
CA SER A 2 -18.26 12.73 9.00
C SER A 2 -17.43 11.44 9.02
N LYS A 3 -16.99 11.01 10.20
CA LYS A 3 -16.26 9.74 10.34
C LYS A 3 -17.22 8.61 9.93
N PRO A 4 -16.79 7.66 9.08
CA PRO A 4 -17.64 6.52 8.75
C PRO A 4 -17.89 5.72 10.02
N THR A 5 -19.14 5.68 10.47
CA THR A 5 -19.57 4.94 11.66
C THR A 5 -19.89 3.47 11.35
N HIS A 6 -20.09 3.12 10.07
CA HIS A 6 -20.48 1.76 9.69
C HIS A 6 -19.30 0.75 9.82
N PRO A 7 -19.40 -0.27 10.68
CA PRO A 7 -18.30 -1.21 10.96
C PRO A 7 -17.71 -1.89 9.72
N LYS A 8 -18.55 -2.31 8.77
CA LYS A 8 -18.08 -2.94 7.51
C LYS A 8 -17.20 -2.02 6.66
N VAL A 9 -17.48 -0.71 6.66
CA VAL A 9 -16.69 0.28 5.91
C VAL A 9 -15.32 0.45 6.57
N ILE A 10 -15.30 0.54 7.90
CA ILE A 10 -14.06 0.61 8.68
C ILE A 10 -13.21 -0.64 8.44
N ALA A 11 -13.80 -1.82 8.54
CA ALA A 11 -13.11 -3.10 8.31
C ALA A 11 -12.51 -3.18 6.88
N ARG A 12 -13.27 -2.79 5.86
CA ARG A 12 -12.76 -2.75 4.46
C ARG A 12 -11.58 -1.79 4.30
N ARG A 13 -11.62 -0.63 4.95
CA ARG A 13 -10.51 0.35 4.93
C ARG A 13 -9.28 -0.20 5.64
N ARG A 14 -9.44 -0.83 6.81
CA ARG A 14 -8.34 -1.48 7.56
C ARG A 14 -7.69 -2.58 6.73
N HIS A 15 -8.49 -3.49 6.17
CA HIS A 15 -8.00 -4.56 5.30
C HIS A 15 -7.22 -4.04 4.08
N ARG A 16 -7.71 -2.97 3.45
CA ARG A 16 -6.98 -2.33 2.34
C ARG A 16 -5.62 -1.78 2.80
N ARG A 17 -5.56 -1.11 3.94
CA ARG A 17 -4.30 -0.59 4.52
C ARG A 17 -3.31 -1.72 4.82
N GLU A 18 -3.79 -2.82 5.40
CA GLU A 18 -2.97 -4.00 5.68
C GLU A 18 -2.43 -4.65 4.40
N LYS A 19 -3.28 -4.81 3.37
CA LYS A 19 -2.85 -5.31 2.05
C LYS A 19 -1.76 -4.43 1.44
N LEU A 20 -1.96 -3.11 1.44
CA LEU A 20 -0.94 -2.18 0.93
C LEU A 20 0.35 -2.25 1.75
N TRP A 21 0.27 -2.39 3.08
CA TRP A 21 1.44 -2.54 3.92
C TRP A 21 2.24 -3.80 3.60
N LYS A 22 1.55 -4.94 3.42
CA LYS A 22 2.19 -6.20 2.99
C LYS A 22 2.89 -6.05 1.63
N LEU A 23 2.29 -5.33 0.69
CA LEU A 23 2.91 -5.05 -0.62
C LEU A 23 4.14 -4.14 -0.47
N ARG A 24 4.08 -3.11 0.38
CA ARG A 24 5.23 -2.23 0.66
C ARG A 24 6.42 -3.00 1.26
N LEU A 25 6.17 -3.89 2.23
CA LEU A 25 7.22 -4.73 2.80
C LEU A 25 7.85 -5.65 1.76
N LYS A 26 7.05 -6.21 0.84
CA LYS A 26 7.57 -6.99 -0.30
C LYS A 26 8.41 -6.11 -1.22
N TYR A 27 7.99 -4.88 -1.48
CA TYR A 27 8.73 -3.93 -2.31
C TYR A 27 10.10 -3.61 -1.71
N ALA A 28 10.16 -3.33 -0.41
CA ALA A 28 11.41 -3.04 0.30
C ALA A 28 12.41 -4.21 0.26
N ARG A 29 11.92 -5.45 0.26
CA ARG A 29 12.75 -6.67 0.18
C ARG A 29 13.10 -7.09 -1.25
N ALA A 30 12.41 -6.55 -2.25
CA ALA A 30 12.61 -6.95 -3.65
C ALA A 30 13.97 -6.46 -4.15
N THR A 31 14.75 -7.38 -4.69
CA THR A 31 16.09 -7.12 -5.23
C THR A 31 16.07 -6.75 -6.71
N SER A 32 15.10 -7.29 -7.46
CA SER A 32 14.95 -7.03 -8.89
C SER A 32 13.95 -5.90 -9.19
N GLU A 33 14.25 -5.10 -10.21
CA GLU A 33 13.35 -4.07 -10.72
C GLU A 33 12.04 -4.67 -11.29
N ALA A 34 12.12 -5.84 -11.93
CA ALA A 34 10.94 -6.53 -12.44
C ALA A 34 9.98 -6.96 -11.31
N GLU A 35 10.52 -7.38 -10.17
CA GLU A 35 9.71 -7.72 -8.98
C GLU A 35 9.07 -6.48 -8.37
N ARG A 36 9.83 -5.40 -8.24
CA ARG A 36 9.36 -4.10 -7.76
C ARG A 36 8.19 -3.59 -8.61
N GLN A 37 8.29 -3.71 -9.93
CA GLN A 37 7.24 -3.29 -10.85
C GLN A 37 5.96 -4.12 -10.68
N ARG A 38 6.08 -5.46 -10.62
CA ARG A 38 4.93 -6.36 -10.36
C ARG A 38 4.23 -6.06 -9.03
N ILE A 39 4.98 -5.65 -8.01
CA ILE A 39 4.43 -5.26 -6.71
C ILE A 39 3.68 -3.93 -6.79
N LEU A 40 4.21 -2.94 -7.51
CA LEU A 40 3.54 -1.67 -7.75
C LEU A 40 2.23 -1.84 -8.52
N GLU A 41 2.23 -2.66 -9.59
CA GLU A 41 1.01 -2.98 -10.34
C GLU A 41 -0.07 -3.60 -9.44
N LYS A 42 0.33 -4.52 -8.55
CA LYS A 42 -0.58 -5.09 -7.55
C LYS A 42 -1.10 -4.03 -6.58
N ALA A 43 -0.26 -3.09 -6.18
CA ALA A 43 -0.66 -1.99 -5.30
C ALA A 43 -1.70 -1.07 -5.97
N PHE A 44 -1.49 -0.72 -7.24
CA PHE A 44 -2.43 0.10 -8.01
C PHE A 44 -3.76 -0.60 -8.26
N LYS A 45 -3.77 -1.93 -8.46
CA LYS A 45 -5.02 -2.71 -8.50
C LYS A 45 -5.79 -2.68 -7.19
N VAL A 46 -5.10 -2.67 -6.05
CA VAL A 46 -5.73 -2.60 -4.71
C VAL A 46 -6.23 -1.19 -4.38
N ALA A 47 -5.51 -0.16 -4.82
CA ALA A 47 -5.84 1.23 -4.59
C ALA A 47 -5.48 2.08 -5.83
N PRO A 48 -6.41 2.22 -6.79
CA PRO A 48 -6.15 2.88 -8.08
C PRO A 48 -5.81 4.36 -7.97
N THR A 49 -6.20 5.00 -6.87
CA THR A 49 -6.03 6.43 -6.64
C THR A 49 -4.69 6.79 -6.00
N ILE A 50 -3.83 5.81 -5.69
CA ILE A 50 -2.53 6.08 -5.06
C ILE A 50 -1.46 6.28 -6.12
N THR A 51 -0.58 7.25 -5.92
CA THR A 51 0.61 7.41 -6.76
C THR A 51 1.76 6.55 -6.26
N ARG A 52 2.78 6.36 -7.10
CA ARG A 52 4.02 5.66 -6.70
C ARG A 52 4.67 6.31 -5.50
N GLU A 53 4.71 7.64 -5.45
CA GLU A 53 5.31 8.39 -4.33
C GLU A 53 4.57 8.14 -3.03
N GLN A 54 3.23 8.22 -3.05
CA GLN A 54 2.38 7.88 -1.89
C GLN A 54 2.50 6.41 -1.46
N PHE A 55 2.86 5.52 -2.38
CA PHE A 55 3.16 4.14 -2.05
C PHE A 55 4.50 4.01 -1.30
N LEU A 56 5.52 4.78 -1.68
CA LEU A 56 6.88 4.72 -1.13
C LEU A 56 7.07 5.55 0.14
N GLU A 57 6.32 6.63 0.32
CA GLU A 57 6.42 7.54 1.47
C GLU A 57 6.40 6.79 2.82
N PRO A 58 5.50 5.83 3.09
CA PRO A 58 5.50 5.12 4.38
C PRO A 58 6.71 4.20 4.59
N LEU A 59 7.44 3.84 3.53
CA LEU A 59 8.70 3.11 3.65
C LEU A 59 9.85 4.06 4.02
N ARG A 60 9.91 5.25 3.39
CA ARG A 60 10.90 6.30 3.67
C ARG A 60 10.80 6.79 5.12
N VAL A 61 9.58 7.10 5.59
CA VAL A 61 9.33 7.54 6.98
C VAL A 61 9.80 6.51 8.00
N ARG A 62 9.84 5.22 7.63
CA ARG A 62 10.26 4.12 8.49
C ARG A 62 11.71 3.68 8.27
N GLY A 63 12.46 4.33 7.39
CA GLY A 63 13.84 3.96 7.06
C GLY A 63 13.98 2.57 6.44
N LEU A 64 12.91 2.05 5.81
CA LEU A 64 12.90 0.73 5.17
C LEU A 64 13.29 0.79 3.69
N LEU A 65 13.61 1.99 3.20
CA LEU A 65 13.96 2.34 1.83
C LEU A 65 14.74 3.64 1.85
#